data_AF-A0A4Y3RKB5-F1
#
_entry.id   AF-A0A4Y3RKB5-F1
#
_cell.length_a   1.000
_cell.length_b   1.000
_cell.length_c   1.000
_cell.angle_alpha   90.00
_cell.angle_beta   90.00
_cell.angle_gamma   90.00
#
_symmetry.space_group_name_H-M   'P 1'
#
loop_
_entity.id
_entity.type
_entity.pdbx_description
1 polymer ?
#
loop_
_entity_poly.entity_id
_entity_poly.type
_entity_poly.pdbx_seq_one_letter_code
_entity_poly.pdbx_strand_id
1 'polypeptide(L)'
;MARRRAQYTLRAEGFLVWAARRGHSRELEVPFRGKSEPEGMDEDAHWDLLQQCVHDEELPLDVRTAGSLVLMFGQHLSHIVALTTDHLGEADGLLTLRLDDTPIRLPGPLAAVLQRLTAERPRYGWSANAPSTWLFPGTRPGAHRSTGPLARALAKHGIPLRSSRTTALIQLAQDMPPAALAPLLGMHVATAQQWRRRCGTDWTAYLQARRRALEAGRESTTR
;
A
#
# COMPACT_ATOMS: atom_id res chain seq x y z
N MET A 1 19.72 5.97 44.44
CA MET A 1 19.64 5.22 43.16
C MET A 1 18.24 5.38 42.56
N ALA A 2 18.10 6.24 41.55
CA ALA A 2 16.82 6.49 40.90
C ALA A 2 16.45 5.32 39.97
N ARG A 3 15.39 4.59 40.31
CA ARG A 3 14.81 3.56 39.43
C ARG A 3 14.20 4.25 38.21
N ARG A 4 14.87 4.19 37.05
CA ARG A 4 14.23 4.48 35.75
C ARG A 4 13.10 3.47 35.55
N ARG A 5 11.85 3.89 35.73
CA ARG A 5 10.68 3.15 35.25
C ARG A 5 10.67 3.24 33.73
N ALA A 6 11.22 2.22 33.06
CA ALA A 6 10.93 2.00 31.66
C ALA A 6 9.43 1.69 31.54
N GLN A 7 8.65 2.66 31.05
CA GLN A 7 7.25 2.44 30.69
C GLN A 7 7.22 1.59 29.42
N TYR A 8 7.23 0.28 29.60
CA TYR A 8 6.93 -0.65 28.51
C TYR A 8 5.44 -0.52 28.17
N THR A 9 5.14 0.18 27.07
CA THR A 9 3.82 0.36 26.49
C THR A 9 3.36 -0.94 25.81
N LEU A 10 3.05 -1.96 26.61
CA LEU A 10 2.38 -3.15 26.12
C LEU A 10 0.90 -2.83 25.89
N ARG A 11 0.38 -3.19 24.71
CA ARG A 11 -1.06 -3.25 24.43
C ARG A 11 -1.68 -4.38 25.27
N ALA A 12 -1.83 -4.12 26.57
CA ALA A 12 -2.36 -5.09 27.53
C ALA A 12 -3.88 -5.02 27.63
N GLU A 13 -4.56 -4.02 27.04
CA GLU A 13 -6.02 -3.85 27.12
C GLU A 13 -6.78 -5.13 26.76
N GLY A 14 -6.48 -5.75 25.62
CA GLY A 14 -7.14 -6.99 25.21
C GLY A 14 -6.89 -8.16 26.17
N PHE A 15 -5.67 -8.25 26.71
CA PHE A 15 -5.31 -9.26 27.70
C PHE A 15 -5.98 -9.01 29.06
N LEU A 16 -6.04 -7.76 29.50
CA LEU A 16 -6.63 -7.35 30.78
C LEU A 16 -8.15 -7.50 30.76
N VAL A 17 -8.81 -7.14 29.65
CA VAL A 17 -10.23 -7.40 29.43
C VAL A 17 -10.50 -8.91 29.43
N TRP A 18 -9.66 -9.70 28.76
CA TRP A 18 -9.77 -11.16 28.78
C TRP A 18 -9.57 -11.74 30.19
N ALA A 19 -8.56 -11.27 30.92
CA ALA A 19 -8.22 -11.75 32.26
C ALA A 19 -9.32 -11.42 33.28
N ALA A 20 -9.90 -10.21 33.21
CA ALA A 20 -11.05 -9.83 34.03
C ALA A 20 -12.27 -10.69 33.70
N ARG A 21 -12.59 -10.89 32.41
CA ARG A 21 -13.71 -11.77 31.98
C ARG A 21 -13.56 -13.22 32.41
N ARG A 22 -12.32 -13.69 32.57
CA ARG A 22 -12.00 -15.06 33.01
C ARG A 22 -11.83 -15.20 34.52
N GLY A 23 -12.03 -14.12 35.28
CA GLY A 23 -11.87 -14.12 36.74
C GLY A 23 -10.41 -14.22 37.22
N HIS A 24 -9.44 -13.99 36.32
CA HIS A 24 -8.01 -13.99 36.65
C HIS A 24 -7.51 -12.62 37.13
N SER A 25 -8.33 -11.57 37.02
CA SER A 25 -8.07 -10.27 37.64
C SER A 25 -9.36 -9.62 38.13
N ARG A 26 -9.23 -8.67 39.07
CA ARG A 26 -10.28 -7.67 39.36
C ARG A 26 -10.52 -6.78 38.13
N GLU A 27 -11.64 -6.07 38.12
CA GLU A 27 -11.92 -5.04 37.12
C GLU A 27 -10.84 -3.95 37.21
N LEU A 28 -10.18 -3.68 36.09
CA LEU A 28 -9.06 -2.74 36.00
C LEU A 28 -9.42 -1.70 34.94
N GLU A 29 -9.52 -0.43 35.34
CA GLU A 29 -9.63 0.67 34.41
C GLU A 29 -8.26 0.93 33.77
N VAL A 30 -8.19 0.72 32.46
CA VAL A 30 -7.00 1.03 31.65
C VAL A 30 -7.29 2.31 30.87
N PRO A 31 -6.49 3.37 31.01
CA PRO A 31 -6.68 4.57 30.21
C PRO A 31 -6.45 4.26 28.74
N PHE A 32 -7.50 4.38 27.94
CA PHE A 32 -7.41 4.20 26.50
C PHE A 32 -6.52 5.29 25.90
N ARG A 33 -5.34 4.90 25.39
CA ARG A 33 -4.55 5.78 24.53
C ARG A 33 -5.04 5.62 23.10
N GLY A 34 -5.74 6.65 22.62
CA GLY A 34 -6.09 6.78 21.21
C GLY A 34 -4.86 6.56 20.31
N LYS A 35 -5.07 6.01 19.12
CA LYS A 35 -4.00 5.89 18.13
C LYS A 35 -3.65 7.29 17.64
N SER A 36 -2.36 7.65 17.67
CA SER A 36 -1.88 8.86 17.01
C SER A 36 -2.32 8.86 15.54
N GLU A 37 -2.78 10.02 15.07
CA GLU A 37 -3.15 10.17 13.67
C GLU A 37 -1.94 9.89 12.77
N PRO A 38 -2.15 9.26 11.61
CA PRO A 38 -1.06 9.09 10.65
C PRO A 38 -0.68 10.45 10.09
N GLU A 39 0.59 10.82 10.27
CA GLU A 39 1.16 12.05 9.73
C GLU A 39 1.84 11.76 8.38
N GLY A 40 1.45 12.55 7.37
CA GLY A 40 2.09 12.55 6.06
C GLY A 40 3.41 13.30 6.09
N MET A 41 4.17 13.16 5.02
CA MET A 41 5.28 14.07 4.70
C MET A 41 4.78 15.21 3.81
N ASP A 42 5.63 16.22 3.68
CA ASP A 42 5.47 17.33 2.73
C ASP A 42 5.23 16.83 1.29
N GLU A 43 4.36 17.52 0.56
CA GLU A 43 3.91 17.12 -0.78
C GLU A 43 5.02 17.25 -1.83
N ASP A 44 5.81 18.33 -1.78
CA ASP A 44 6.92 18.53 -2.69
C ASP A 44 8.01 17.47 -2.43
N ALA A 45 8.35 17.23 -1.16
CA ALA A 45 9.28 16.16 -0.80
C ALA A 45 8.76 14.76 -1.22
N HIS A 46 7.45 14.53 -1.15
CA HIS A 46 6.84 13.28 -1.59
C HIS A 46 6.95 13.11 -3.11
N TRP A 47 6.70 14.19 -3.86
CA TRP A 47 6.84 14.24 -5.31
C TRP A 47 8.29 14.02 -5.75
N ASP A 48 9.25 14.69 -5.10
CA ASP A 48 10.68 14.55 -5.39
C ASP A 48 11.16 13.11 -5.21
N LEU A 49 10.76 12.45 -4.11
CA LEU A 49 11.07 11.03 -3.90
C LEU A 49 10.45 10.14 -4.98
N LEU A 50 9.23 10.44 -5.43
CA LEU A 50 8.57 9.67 -6.48
C LEU A 50 9.34 9.83 -7.80
N GLN A 51 9.68 11.06 -8.17
CA GLN A 51 10.48 11.37 -9.36
C GLN A 51 11.83 10.67 -9.31
N GLN A 52 12.51 10.71 -8.16
CA GLN A 52 13.76 9.98 -7.95
C GLN A 52 13.56 8.48 -8.18
N CYS A 53 12.54 7.85 -7.57
CA CYS A 53 12.31 6.41 -7.75
C CYS A 53 12.07 6.02 -9.22
N VAL A 54 11.33 6.83 -9.99
CA VAL A 54 11.02 6.50 -11.39
C VAL A 54 12.15 6.84 -12.36
N HIS A 55 13.00 7.84 -12.08
CA HIS A 55 13.99 8.34 -13.03
C HIS A 55 15.47 8.07 -12.68
N ASP A 56 15.84 8.03 -11.41
CA ASP A 56 17.24 7.92 -10.99
C ASP A 56 17.73 6.46 -11.10
N GLU A 57 18.69 6.22 -12.00
CA GLU A 57 19.25 4.90 -12.27
C GLU A 57 20.31 4.46 -11.26
N GLU A 58 20.80 5.35 -10.40
CA GLU A 58 21.74 5.00 -9.34
C GLU A 58 21.05 4.24 -8.19
N LEU A 59 19.72 4.38 -8.05
CA LEU A 59 18.97 3.59 -7.09
C LEU A 59 18.85 2.13 -7.54
N PRO A 60 19.04 1.17 -6.62
CA PRO A 60 18.74 -0.23 -6.89
C PRO A 60 17.31 -0.42 -7.42
N LEU A 61 17.17 -1.24 -8.46
CA LEU A 61 15.90 -1.41 -9.18
C LEU A 61 14.74 -1.89 -8.30
N ASP A 62 15.05 -2.69 -7.28
CA ASP A 62 14.10 -3.14 -6.26
C ASP A 62 13.63 -2.00 -5.34
N VAL A 63 14.52 -1.07 -4.97
CA VAL A 63 14.22 0.15 -4.21
C VAL A 63 13.40 1.09 -5.07
N ARG A 64 13.76 1.32 -6.34
CA ARG A 64 12.99 2.12 -7.29
C ARG A 64 11.57 1.62 -7.43
N THR A 65 11.41 0.33 -7.75
CA THR A 65 10.08 -0.25 -7.94
C THR A 65 9.25 -0.18 -6.65
N ALA A 66 9.80 -0.64 -5.52
CA ALA A 66 9.05 -0.66 -4.28
C ALA A 66 8.74 0.75 -3.76
N GLY A 67 9.69 1.68 -3.92
CA GLY A 67 9.54 3.09 -3.59
C GLY A 67 8.40 3.72 -4.37
N SER A 68 8.40 3.57 -5.70
CA SER A 68 7.31 4.07 -6.56
C SER A 68 5.95 3.48 -6.18
N LEU A 69 5.85 2.20 -5.84
CA LEU A 69 4.57 1.59 -5.43
C LEU A 69 4.09 2.09 -4.07
N VAL A 70 5.00 2.42 -3.15
CA VAL A 70 4.64 3.05 -1.86
C VAL A 70 4.23 4.51 -2.07
N LEU A 71 5.01 5.28 -2.84
CA LEU A 71 4.78 6.71 -3.05
C LEU A 71 3.56 6.98 -3.94
N MET A 72 3.31 6.14 -4.95
CA MET A 72 2.22 6.40 -5.89
C MET A 72 0.89 5.75 -5.48
N PHE A 73 0.95 4.57 -4.86
CA PHE A 73 -0.25 3.80 -4.50
C PHE A 73 -0.46 3.66 -3.00
N GLY A 74 0.47 4.16 -2.19
CA GLY A 74 0.43 3.95 -0.76
C GLY A 74 0.42 2.47 -0.41
N GLN A 75 1.09 1.58 -1.16
CA GLN A 75 0.97 0.14 -0.93
C GLN A 75 1.80 -0.37 0.27
N HIS A 76 1.35 -1.45 0.90
CA HIS A 76 2.09 -2.06 2.00
C HIS A 76 3.25 -2.87 1.42
N LEU A 77 4.44 -2.77 2.02
CA LEU A 77 5.58 -3.55 1.53
C LEU A 77 5.35 -5.07 1.58
N SER A 78 4.54 -5.56 2.51
CA SER A 78 4.14 -6.98 2.56
C SER A 78 3.38 -7.41 1.32
N HIS A 79 2.55 -6.53 0.74
CA HIS A 79 1.84 -6.81 -0.51
C HIS A 79 2.76 -6.62 -1.71
N ILE A 80 3.62 -5.59 -1.70
CA ILE A 80 4.57 -5.32 -2.78
C ILE A 80 5.51 -6.51 -3.00
N VAL A 81 6.11 -7.06 -1.94
CA VAL A 81 7.02 -8.21 -2.09
C VAL A 81 6.30 -9.45 -2.62
N ALA A 82 5.00 -9.59 -2.32
CA ALA A 82 4.16 -10.68 -2.77
C ALA A 82 3.54 -10.45 -4.16
N LEU A 83 3.90 -9.40 -4.89
CA LEU A 83 3.49 -9.27 -6.28
C LEU A 83 4.16 -10.36 -7.12
N THR A 84 3.46 -10.82 -8.15
CA THR A 84 3.94 -11.81 -9.15
C THR A 84 3.75 -11.24 -10.55
N THR A 85 4.32 -11.92 -11.55
CA THR A 85 4.08 -11.59 -12.97
C THR A 85 2.60 -11.62 -13.34
N ASP A 86 1.76 -12.43 -12.69
CA ASP A 86 0.30 -12.52 -12.95
C ASP A 86 -0.48 -11.28 -12.46
N HIS A 87 0.16 -10.43 -11.66
CA HIS A 87 -0.39 -9.13 -11.30
C HIS A 87 -0.12 -8.08 -12.38
N LEU A 88 0.75 -8.38 -13.34
CA LEU A 88 1.00 -7.53 -14.50
C LEU A 88 0.14 -8.02 -15.66
N GLY A 89 -0.35 -7.06 -16.44
CA GLY A 89 -1.07 -7.33 -17.68
C GLY A 89 -0.89 -6.20 -18.67
N GLU A 90 -1.62 -6.26 -19.77
CA GLU A 90 -1.59 -5.22 -20.79
C GLU A 90 -3.03 -4.89 -21.20
N ALA A 91 -3.31 -3.59 -21.33
CA ALA A 91 -4.60 -3.09 -21.82
C ALA A 91 -4.34 -1.86 -22.70
N ASP A 92 -4.86 -1.88 -23.92
CA ASP A 92 -4.66 -0.81 -24.92
C ASP A 92 -3.19 -0.43 -25.15
N GLY A 93 -2.28 -1.41 -25.13
CA GLY A 93 -0.83 -1.18 -25.29
C GLY A 93 -0.15 -0.56 -24.06
N LEU A 94 -0.86 -0.42 -22.93
CA LEU A 94 -0.33 0.10 -21.69
C LEU A 94 -0.19 -1.01 -20.65
N LEU A 95 0.95 -1.00 -19.93
CA LEU A 95 1.17 -1.92 -18.82
C LEU A 95 0.15 -1.64 -17.71
N THR A 96 -0.50 -2.70 -17.24
CA THR A 96 -1.41 -2.65 -16.11
C THR A 96 -0.84 -3.40 -14.92
N LEU A 97 -1.17 -2.91 -13.72
CA LEU A 97 -0.87 -3.56 -12.45
C LEU A 97 -2.18 -3.78 -11.69
N ARG A 98 -2.40 -5.01 -11.28
CA ARG A 98 -3.51 -5.39 -10.42
C ARG A 98 -2.99 -5.54 -8.99
N LEU A 99 -3.42 -4.63 -8.10
CA LEU A 99 -3.12 -4.70 -6.67
C LEU A 99 -4.19 -5.47 -5.88
N ASP A 100 -5.37 -5.62 -6.47
CA ASP A 100 -6.48 -6.42 -5.95
C ASP A 100 -7.38 -6.90 -7.10
N ASP A 101 -8.58 -6.34 -7.27
CA ASP A 101 -9.51 -6.74 -8.33
C ASP A 101 -9.43 -5.83 -9.56
N THR A 102 -9.17 -4.53 -9.36
CA THR A 102 -9.21 -3.56 -10.46
C THR A 102 -7.81 -3.35 -11.07
N PRO A 103 -7.60 -3.60 -12.37
CA PRO A 103 -6.33 -3.32 -13.02
C PRO A 103 -6.10 -1.81 -13.17
N ILE A 104 -4.89 -1.35 -12.85
CA ILE A 104 -4.48 0.06 -12.90
C ILE A 104 -3.55 0.25 -14.09
N ARG A 105 -3.86 1.17 -14.99
CA ARG A 105 -2.94 1.59 -16.06
C ARG A 105 -1.78 2.35 -15.44
N LEU A 106 -0.56 1.91 -15.72
CA LEU A 106 0.63 2.51 -15.14
C LEU A 106 1.11 3.71 -15.98
N PRO A 107 1.55 4.80 -15.33
CA PRO A 107 2.31 5.84 -16.02
C PRO A 107 3.57 5.28 -16.66
N GLY A 108 3.95 5.81 -17.83
CA GLY A 108 5.10 5.33 -18.61
C GLY A 108 6.39 5.13 -17.80
N PRO A 109 6.81 6.08 -16.95
CA PRO A 109 8.03 5.93 -16.14
C PRO A 109 7.98 4.72 -15.19
N LEU A 110 6.85 4.50 -14.50
CA LEU A 110 6.70 3.35 -13.62
C LEU A 110 6.58 2.04 -14.41
N ALA A 111 5.91 2.07 -15.56
CA ALA A 111 5.82 0.91 -16.44
C ALA A 111 7.22 0.46 -16.90
N ALA A 112 8.09 1.39 -17.27
CA ALA A 112 9.47 1.11 -17.66
C ALA A 112 10.28 0.48 -16.51
N VAL A 113 10.15 0.99 -15.28
CA VAL A 113 10.81 0.42 -14.10
C VAL A 113 10.35 -1.02 -13.84
N LEU A 114 9.05 -1.30 -13.92
CA LEU A 114 8.50 -2.66 -13.73
C LEU A 114 8.86 -3.62 -14.85
N GLN A 115 8.92 -3.15 -16.10
CA GLN A 115 9.39 -3.93 -17.24
C GLN A 115 10.85 -4.33 -17.06
N ARG A 116 11.72 -3.39 -16.69
CA ARG A 116 13.12 -3.68 -16.35
C ARG A 116 13.25 -4.67 -15.22
N LEU A 117 12.48 -4.51 -14.14
CA LEU A 117 12.49 -5.43 -13.00
C LEU A 117 12.11 -6.86 -13.41
N THR A 118 11.26 -7.00 -14.43
CA THR A 118 10.85 -8.30 -14.96
C THR A 118 11.90 -8.89 -15.90
N ALA A 119 12.58 -8.05 -16.69
CA ALA A 119 13.64 -8.45 -17.62
C ALA A 119 14.95 -8.85 -16.90
N GLU A 120 15.38 -8.05 -15.92
CA GLU A 120 16.65 -8.22 -15.18
C GLU A 120 16.54 -9.25 -14.04
N ARG A 121 15.35 -9.84 -13.83
CA ARG A 121 15.13 -10.73 -12.70
C ARG A 121 15.97 -12.00 -12.81
N PRO A 122 16.70 -12.40 -11.75
CA PRO A 122 17.40 -13.66 -11.72
C PRO A 122 16.42 -14.83 -11.86
N ARG A 123 16.56 -15.63 -12.92
CA ARG A 123 15.82 -16.88 -13.10
C ARG A 123 16.62 -18.00 -12.45
N TYR A 124 16.27 -18.40 -11.22
CA TYR A 124 16.98 -19.47 -10.51
C TYR A 124 16.30 -20.84 -10.70
N GLY A 125 17.00 -21.78 -11.32
CA GLY A 125 16.65 -23.21 -11.32
C GLY A 125 15.25 -23.54 -11.89
N TRP A 126 14.54 -24.47 -11.24
CA TRP A 126 13.21 -24.98 -11.65
C TRP A 126 12.12 -23.89 -11.75
N SER A 127 12.34 -22.69 -11.18
CA SER A 127 11.40 -21.57 -11.27
C SER A 127 11.38 -20.92 -12.65
N ALA A 128 12.36 -21.18 -13.52
CA ALA A 128 12.34 -20.69 -14.90
C ALA A 128 11.13 -21.21 -15.70
N ASN A 129 10.56 -22.35 -15.28
CA ASN A 129 9.38 -22.98 -15.88
C ASN A 129 8.11 -22.83 -15.02
N ALA A 130 8.16 -22.06 -13.92
CA ALA A 130 6.98 -21.81 -13.10
C ALA A 130 6.17 -20.65 -13.74
N PRO A 131 4.86 -20.84 -14.00
CA PRO A 131 4.06 -19.88 -14.75
C PRO A 131 3.94 -18.52 -14.06
N SER A 132 4.11 -18.46 -12.73
CA SER A 132 4.08 -17.21 -11.97
C SER A 132 5.31 -17.07 -11.09
N THR A 133 6.13 -16.05 -11.37
CA THR A 133 7.35 -15.77 -10.61
C THR A 133 7.20 -14.45 -9.85
N TRP A 134 7.58 -14.44 -8.57
CA TRP A 134 7.54 -13.26 -7.69
C TRP A 134 8.27 -12.05 -8.29
N LEU A 135 7.65 -10.87 -8.23
CA LEU A 135 8.22 -9.59 -8.66
C LEU A 135 9.52 -9.24 -7.91
N PHE A 136 9.56 -9.63 -6.65
CA PHE A 136 10.71 -9.48 -5.76
C PHE A 136 11.12 -10.87 -5.28
N PRO A 137 11.99 -11.59 -6.00
CA PRO A 137 12.37 -12.95 -5.61
C PRO A 137 13.19 -12.93 -4.30
N GLY A 138 12.91 -13.89 -3.43
CA GLY A 138 13.67 -14.14 -2.22
C GLY A 138 14.89 -15.01 -2.46
N THR A 139 15.70 -15.19 -1.41
CA THR A 139 16.85 -16.11 -1.45
C THR A 139 16.46 -17.58 -1.35
N ARG A 140 15.23 -17.87 -0.88
CA ARG A 140 14.70 -19.24 -0.80
C ARG A 140 13.90 -19.54 -2.07
N PRO A 141 14.07 -20.71 -2.70
CA PRO A 141 13.26 -21.13 -3.84
C PRO A 141 11.77 -21.04 -3.53
N GLY A 142 10.99 -20.51 -4.48
CA GLY A 142 9.53 -20.38 -4.34
C GLY A 142 9.06 -19.30 -3.37
N ALA A 143 9.95 -18.56 -2.70
CA ALA A 143 9.57 -17.50 -1.78
C ALA A 143 9.84 -16.11 -2.35
N HIS A 144 8.98 -15.15 -2.02
CA HIS A 144 9.26 -13.74 -2.25
C HIS A 144 10.32 -13.20 -1.28
N ARG A 145 10.82 -12.00 -1.58
CA ARG A 145 11.77 -11.28 -0.73
C ARG A 145 11.15 -10.96 0.63
N SER A 146 11.96 -11.03 1.67
CA SER A 146 11.53 -10.59 2.99
C SER A 146 11.34 -9.08 3.03
N THR A 147 10.26 -8.63 3.67
CA THR A 147 9.92 -7.21 3.85
C THR A 147 10.98 -6.44 4.63
N GLY A 148 11.60 -7.05 5.65
CA GLY A 148 12.55 -6.36 6.54
C GLY A 148 13.81 -5.83 5.83
N PRO A 149 14.53 -6.64 5.04
CA PRO A 149 15.63 -6.17 4.20
C PRO A 149 15.23 -5.07 3.21
N LEU A 150 14.08 -5.20 2.54
CA LEU A 150 13.62 -4.18 1.59
C LEU A 150 13.27 -2.86 2.30
N ALA A 151 12.61 -2.92 3.46
CA ALA A 151 12.31 -1.75 4.27
C ALA A 151 13.58 -1.02 4.71
N ARG A 152 14.64 -1.75 5.10
CA ARG A 152 15.95 -1.18 5.43
C ARG A 152 16.63 -0.54 4.22
N ALA A 153 16.51 -1.14 3.04
CA ALA A 153 17.04 -0.57 1.82
C ALA A 153 16.34 0.75 1.48
N LEU A 154 15.00 0.79 1.50
CA LEU A 154 14.23 2.01 1.27
C LEU A 154 14.60 3.12 2.28
N ALA A 155 14.72 2.78 3.56
CA ALA A 155 15.15 3.74 4.59
C ALA A 155 16.58 4.26 4.35
N LYS A 156 17.51 3.41 3.89
CA LYS A 156 18.87 3.82 3.53
C LYS A 156 18.89 4.84 2.39
N HIS A 157 17.94 4.74 1.46
CA HIS A 157 17.76 5.68 0.35
C HIS A 157 16.79 6.82 0.68
N GLY A 158 16.53 7.08 1.97
CA GLY A 158 15.76 8.26 2.40
C GLY A 158 14.26 8.18 2.15
N ILE A 159 13.68 6.99 1.94
CA ILE A 159 12.25 6.81 1.68
C ILE A 159 11.51 6.41 2.98
N PRO A 160 10.83 7.34 3.67
CA PRO A 160 10.16 7.08 4.93
C PRO A 160 8.78 6.42 4.72
N LEU A 161 8.75 5.09 4.67
CA LEU A 161 7.57 4.27 4.33
C LEU A 161 6.23 4.72 4.94
N ARG A 162 6.20 5.07 6.23
CA ARG A 162 4.95 5.41 6.92
C ARG A 162 4.39 6.75 6.46
N SER A 163 5.22 7.78 6.40
CA SER A 163 4.79 9.12 5.98
C SER A 163 4.55 9.14 4.47
N SER A 164 5.40 8.49 3.67
CA SER A 164 5.18 8.31 2.23
C SER A 164 3.84 7.65 1.93
N ARG A 165 3.54 6.50 2.59
CA ARG A 165 2.24 5.84 2.43
C ARG A 165 1.08 6.74 2.84
N THR A 166 1.24 7.49 3.92
CA THR A 166 0.19 8.36 4.45
C THR A 166 -0.13 9.47 3.46
N THR A 167 0.90 10.16 2.93
CA THR A 167 0.74 11.19 1.91
C THR A 167 0.09 10.64 0.64
N ALA A 168 0.60 9.52 0.11
CA ALA A 168 0.04 8.86 -1.07
C ALA A 168 -1.46 8.53 -0.91
N LEU A 169 -1.86 7.99 0.25
CA LEU A 169 -3.26 7.64 0.50
C LEU A 169 -4.16 8.85 0.71
N ILE A 170 -3.63 9.95 1.27
CA ILE A 170 -4.38 11.20 1.38
C ILE A 170 -4.60 11.80 -0.01
N GLN A 171 -3.57 11.86 -0.85
CA GLN A 171 -3.67 12.35 -2.24
C GLN A 171 -4.63 11.50 -3.08
N LEU A 172 -4.46 10.17 -3.08
CA LEU A 172 -5.37 9.26 -3.79
C LEU A 172 -6.80 9.35 -3.28
N ALA A 173 -6.98 9.52 -1.97
CA ALA A 173 -8.31 9.69 -1.40
C ALA A 173 -8.88 11.09 -1.66
N GLN A 174 -8.08 12.10 -2.02
CA GLN A 174 -8.54 13.41 -2.53
C GLN A 174 -9.04 13.30 -3.96
N ASP A 175 -8.39 12.47 -4.78
CA ASP A 175 -8.61 12.29 -6.22
C ASP A 175 -9.53 11.12 -6.59
N MET A 176 -9.84 10.24 -5.65
CA MET A 176 -10.84 9.21 -5.84
C MET A 176 -11.72 8.95 -4.60
N PRO A 177 -13.03 8.69 -4.80
CA PRO A 177 -13.95 8.25 -3.76
C PRO A 177 -13.57 6.87 -3.16
N PRO A 178 -13.97 6.60 -1.91
CA PRO A 178 -13.67 5.33 -1.24
C PRO A 178 -14.11 4.07 -1.99
N ALA A 179 -15.25 4.13 -2.68
CA ALA A 179 -15.81 2.97 -3.40
C ALA A 179 -15.01 2.56 -4.64
N ALA A 180 -14.20 3.45 -5.20
CA ALA A 180 -13.29 3.11 -6.30
C ALA A 180 -11.84 2.88 -5.78
N LEU A 181 -11.43 3.61 -4.73
CA LEU A 181 -10.12 3.43 -4.10
C LEU A 181 -9.94 2.04 -3.44
N ALA A 182 -10.98 1.53 -2.79
CA ALA A 182 -10.95 0.25 -2.08
C ALA A 182 -10.57 -0.94 -2.97
N PRO A 183 -11.32 -1.25 -4.05
CA PRO A 183 -11.00 -2.37 -4.96
C PRO A 183 -9.77 -2.11 -5.84
N LEU A 184 -9.32 -0.86 -5.95
CA LEU A 184 -8.10 -0.51 -6.69
C LEU A 184 -6.84 -0.83 -5.89
N LEU A 185 -6.87 -0.64 -4.57
CA LEU A 185 -5.70 -0.83 -3.69
C LEU A 185 -5.77 -2.07 -2.79
N GLY A 186 -6.85 -2.86 -2.87
CA GLY A 186 -7.03 -4.04 -2.01
C GLY A 186 -7.19 -3.69 -0.53
N MET A 187 -7.94 -2.63 -0.25
CA MET A 187 -8.26 -2.24 1.12
C MET A 187 -9.76 -2.27 1.37
N HIS A 188 -10.14 -2.55 2.63
CA HIS A 188 -11.53 -2.50 3.03
C HIS A 188 -12.12 -1.09 2.82
N VAL A 189 -13.37 -1.01 2.36
CA VAL A 189 -14.04 0.28 2.06
C VAL A 189 -14.06 1.22 3.26
N ALA A 190 -14.22 0.70 4.48
CA ALA A 190 -14.16 1.52 5.70
C ALA A 190 -12.76 2.14 5.92
N THR A 191 -11.69 1.46 5.50
CA THR A 191 -10.32 2.01 5.53
C THR A 191 -10.17 3.13 4.51
N ALA A 192 -10.69 2.96 3.30
CA ALA A 192 -10.71 4.02 2.29
C ALA A 192 -11.53 5.24 2.76
N GLN A 193 -12.67 5.03 3.44
CA GLN A 193 -13.45 6.11 4.07
C GLN A 193 -12.67 6.83 5.17
N GLN A 194 -11.88 6.11 5.97
CA GLN A 194 -11.02 6.74 6.97
C GLN A 194 -9.96 7.64 6.31
N TRP A 195 -9.36 7.21 5.21
CA TRP A 195 -8.44 8.06 4.44
C TRP A 195 -9.17 9.28 3.87
N ARG A 196 -10.35 9.10 3.28
CA ARG A 196 -11.15 10.23 2.77
C ARG A 196 -11.51 11.25 3.85
N ARG A 197 -11.83 10.81 5.08
CA ARG A 197 -12.10 11.73 6.21
C ARG A 197 -10.90 12.63 6.54
N ARG A 198 -9.67 12.22 6.20
CA ARG A 198 -8.46 13.00 6.43
C ARG A 198 -8.17 14.02 5.32
N CYS A 199 -8.82 13.89 4.16
CA CYS A 199 -8.56 14.72 2.99
C CYS A 199 -9.16 16.13 3.06
N GLY A 200 -9.99 16.45 4.07
CA GLY A 200 -10.56 17.78 4.27
C GLY A 200 -11.64 18.22 3.26
N THR A 201 -11.84 17.52 2.13
CA THR A 201 -12.76 17.95 1.06
C THR A 201 -13.89 16.95 0.81
N ASP A 202 -15.12 17.43 0.62
CA ASP A 202 -16.34 16.60 0.47
C ASP A 202 -16.66 16.29 -1.01
N TRP A 203 -16.97 15.03 -1.37
CA TRP A 203 -17.10 14.57 -2.78
C TRP A 203 -18.52 14.29 -3.24
N THR A 204 -19.42 15.24 -3.00
CA THR A 204 -20.79 15.21 -3.52
C THR A 204 -20.85 14.98 -5.04
N ALA A 205 -19.87 15.47 -5.80
CA ALA A 205 -19.79 15.30 -7.26
C ALA A 205 -19.61 13.83 -7.75
N TYR A 206 -18.84 12.97 -7.06
CA TYR A 206 -18.68 11.58 -7.48
C TYR A 206 -19.93 10.76 -7.16
N LEU A 207 -20.56 10.98 -6.01
CA LEU A 207 -21.82 10.32 -5.68
C LEU A 207 -22.88 10.62 -6.75
N GLN A 208 -22.88 11.84 -7.30
CA GLN A 208 -23.73 12.21 -8.43
C GLN A 208 -23.31 11.48 -9.73
N ALA A 209 -22.02 11.41 -10.05
CA ALA A 209 -21.53 10.70 -11.23
C ALA A 209 -21.83 9.18 -11.18
N ARG A 210 -21.59 8.52 -10.03
CA ARG A 210 -21.92 7.11 -9.81
C ARG A 210 -23.42 6.86 -9.91
N ARG A 211 -24.23 7.76 -9.36
CA ARG A 211 -25.69 7.66 -9.43
C ARG A 211 -26.18 7.72 -10.88
N ARG A 212 -25.66 8.66 -11.68
CA ARG A 212 -25.93 8.76 -13.12
C ARG A 212 -25.52 7.49 -13.88
N ALA A 213 -24.37 6.91 -13.55
CA ALA A 213 -23.90 5.66 -14.19
C ALA A 213 -24.78 4.45 -13.85
N LEU A 214 -25.27 4.36 -12.61
CA LEU A 214 -26.21 3.31 -12.18
C LEU A 214 -27.61 3.47 -12.80
N GLU A 215 -28.06 4.71 -13.00
CA GLU A 215 -29.32 5.03 -13.67
C GLU A 215 -29.24 4.67 -15.17
N ALA A 216 -28.16 5.03 -15.87
CA ALA A 216 -27.93 4.69 -17.27
C ALA A 216 -27.83 3.17 -17.53
N GLY A 217 -27.30 2.39 -16.58
CA GLY A 217 -27.24 0.92 -16.66
C GLY A 217 -28.60 0.22 -16.48
N ARG A 218 -29.55 0.85 -15.78
CA ARG A 218 -30.92 0.31 -15.59
C ARG A 218 -31.80 0.54 -16.82
N GLU A 219 -31.66 1.70 -17.46
CA GLU A 219 -32.40 2.03 -18.68
C GLU A 219 -32.02 1.13 -19.87
N SER A 220 -30.75 0.69 -19.93
CA SER A 220 -30.24 -0.21 -20.96
C SER A 220 -30.64 -1.69 -20.76
N THR A 221 -31.15 -2.07 -19.58
CA THR A 221 -31.63 -3.44 -19.29
C THR A 221 -33.15 -3.59 -19.52
N THR A 222 -33.88 -2.49 -19.71
CA THR A 222 -35.35 -2.49 -19.85
C THR A 222 -35.80 -2.37 -21.33
N ARG A 223 -34.89 -2.57 -22.28
CA ARG A 223 -35.14 -2.42 -23.72
C ARG A 223 -34.79 -3.71 -24.44
#